data_AF-A0A2S3WWJ4-F1
#
_entry.id   AF-A0A2S3WWJ4-F1
#
_cell.length_a   1.000
_cell.length_b   1.000
_cell.length_c   1.000
_cell.angle_alpha   90.00
_cell.angle_beta   90.00
_cell.angle_gamma   90.00
#
_symmetry.space_group_name_H-M   'P 1'
#
loop_
_entity.id
_entity.type
_entity.pdbx_description
1 polymer ?
#
loop_
_entity_poly.entity_id
_entity_poly.type
_entity_poly.pdbx_seq_one_letter_code
_entity_poly.pdbx_strand_id
1 'polypeptide(L)'
;MTTNPADHSERTQFSDKQWNDWSHSKQKRCLSLEEQNLNTYVSLSSAPNDLSPPSCYQATPLIRKTIENLVAGNIYAISLLAKRPQIDGAPTQLSWSIDDIFHHRSDLKKTDEWERFIVDFRATASEHTLTLGSVEPEEGVVRIEFDDIRLYPHVVEIDFENEEPKLIQPGESLKLRHFTLHNQGGKNGSEMGVKNTDKTVPGMSEKKGIILAKSQSSDRQRAVFELNGEYGYIQFAWTQVHYDCTVSFHDDLAANPLHTIDVKGAAEPVSPLNYWVRYRSNEGKLVKYIVFNAIDNSLIDFMTMKSPSILTSHDKNSLPEIV
;
A
#
# COMPACT_ATOMS: atom_id res chain seq x y z
N MET A 1 0.45 -5.72 -30.36
CA MET A 1 0.91 -5.03 -29.14
C MET A 1 0.04 -5.54 -28.01
N THR A 2 0.56 -6.45 -27.20
CA THR A 2 -0.14 -6.95 -26.01
C THR A 2 -0.03 -5.88 -24.94
N THR A 3 -1.13 -5.15 -24.70
CA THR A 3 -1.28 -4.36 -23.48
C THR A 3 -1.21 -5.36 -22.33
N ASN A 4 -0.07 -5.40 -21.63
CA ASN A 4 0.06 -6.23 -20.46
C ASN A 4 -1.02 -5.72 -19.48
N PRO A 5 -2.00 -6.56 -19.07
CA PRO A 5 -3.07 -6.09 -18.20
C PRO A 5 -2.41 -5.57 -16.93
N ALA A 6 -2.67 -4.29 -16.67
CA ALA A 6 -2.07 -3.52 -15.62
C ALA A 6 -2.60 -4.01 -14.27
N ASP A 7 -1.78 -4.72 -13.50
CA ASP A 7 -2.16 -5.22 -12.18
C ASP A 7 -2.59 -4.06 -11.26
N HIS A 8 -3.74 -4.14 -10.60
CA HIS A 8 -4.33 -3.03 -9.83
C HIS A 8 -3.92 -3.07 -8.36
N SER A 9 -3.67 -1.90 -7.77
CA SER A 9 -3.58 -1.76 -6.32
C SER A 9 -4.30 -0.51 -5.87
N GLU A 10 -4.95 -0.61 -4.73
CA GLU A 10 -5.77 0.46 -4.19
C GLU A 10 -5.64 0.54 -2.68
N ARG A 11 -5.66 1.77 -2.18
CA ARG A 11 -5.85 2.07 -0.77
C ARG A 11 -7.03 3.00 -0.62
N THR A 12 -7.95 2.63 0.25
CA THR A 12 -9.06 3.46 0.71
C THR A 12 -8.73 3.98 2.10
N GLN A 13 -8.66 5.30 2.24
CA GLN A 13 -8.73 5.98 3.53
C GLN A 13 -9.99 6.83 3.56
N PHE A 14 -10.82 6.67 4.60
CA PHE A 14 -12.02 7.50 4.73
C PHE A 14 -11.64 8.95 5.04
N SER A 15 -12.44 9.89 4.58
CA SER A 15 -12.25 11.33 4.77
C SER A 15 -13.61 12.02 4.89
N ASP A 16 -13.70 13.22 5.47
CA ASP A 16 -14.84 14.16 5.51
C ASP A 16 -16.19 13.63 4.98
N LYS A 17 -16.73 12.60 5.64
CA LYS A 17 -18.03 11.95 5.33
C LYS A 17 -18.13 11.26 3.96
N GLN A 18 -17.01 11.00 3.30
CA GLN A 18 -16.92 10.30 2.03
C GLN A 18 -16.58 8.82 2.21
N TRP A 19 -17.30 7.97 1.49
CA TRP A 19 -17.11 6.52 1.49
C TRP A 19 -16.16 6.03 0.39
N ASN A 20 -15.58 6.93 -0.43
CA ASN A 20 -14.59 6.60 -1.47
C ASN A 20 -15.00 5.42 -2.37
N ASP A 21 -16.17 5.57 -3.00
CA ASP A 21 -16.83 4.60 -3.89
C ASP A 21 -17.34 3.32 -3.21
N TRP A 22 -17.17 3.17 -1.89
CA TRP A 22 -17.85 2.11 -1.14
C TRP A 22 -19.33 2.43 -0.99
N SER A 23 -20.16 1.49 -1.39
CA SER A 23 -21.60 1.52 -1.15
C SER A 23 -21.91 0.89 0.22
N HIS A 24 -22.75 1.54 1.01
CA HIS A 24 -23.22 0.99 2.28
C HIS A 24 -24.48 0.12 2.10
N SER A 25 -24.58 -0.94 2.87
CA SER A 25 -25.80 -1.75 2.96
C SER A 25 -26.95 -0.92 3.54
N LYS A 26 -28.17 -1.07 3.00
CA LYS A 26 -29.39 -0.36 3.46
C LYS A 26 -30.00 -0.94 4.75
N GLN A 27 -29.30 -1.81 5.45
CA GLN A 27 -29.81 -2.48 6.64
C GLN A 27 -29.84 -1.53 7.85
N LYS A 28 -30.63 -1.87 8.88
CA LYS A 28 -30.86 -1.04 10.09
C LYS A 28 -29.61 -0.78 10.96
N ARG A 29 -28.44 -1.27 10.56
CA ARG A 29 -27.19 -1.07 11.30
C ARG A 29 -26.69 0.35 11.10
N CYS A 30 -26.19 0.93 12.18
CA CYS A 30 -25.59 2.25 12.12
C CYS A 30 -24.11 2.10 11.76
N LEU A 31 -23.78 2.30 10.49
CA LEU A 31 -22.42 2.59 10.06
C LEU A 31 -22.26 4.12 10.04
N SER A 32 -21.33 4.64 10.82
CA SER A 32 -20.98 6.06 10.86
C SER A 32 -19.51 6.24 10.50
N LEU A 33 -19.18 7.41 9.96
CA LEU A 33 -17.80 7.87 9.86
C LEU A 33 -17.51 8.71 11.11
N GLU A 34 -16.54 8.26 11.90
CA GLU A 34 -16.09 8.93 13.11
C GLU A 34 -14.75 9.60 12.85
N GLU A 35 -14.52 10.74 13.49
CA GLU A 35 -13.26 11.48 13.38
C GLU A 35 -12.57 11.54 14.74
N GLN A 36 -11.32 11.09 14.80
CA GLN A 36 -10.49 11.17 16.00
C GLN A 36 -9.04 11.45 15.62
N ASN A 37 -8.43 12.48 16.23
CA ASN A 37 -7.04 12.85 16.02
C ASN A 37 -6.66 13.02 14.52
N LEU A 38 -7.54 13.67 13.74
CA LEU A 38 -7.39 13.86 12.29
C LEU A 38 -7.46 12.57 11.46
N ASN A 39 -7.81 11.44 12.07
CA ASN A 39 -8.13 10.20 11.35
C ASN A 39 -9.65 10.04 11.25
N THR A 40 -10.15 9.74 10.04
CA THR A 40 -11.55 9.36 9.83
C THR A 40 -11.62 7.86 9.63
N TYR A 41 -12.47 7.17 10.39
CA TYR A 41 -12.65 5.72 10.31
C TYR A 41 -14.14 5.35 10.33
N VAL A 42 -14.47 4.12 9.95
CA VAL A 42 -15.84 3.62 10.04
C VAL A 42 -16.08 3.00 11.40
N SER A 43 -17.19 3.38 12.05
CA SER A 43 -17.70 2.74 13.26
C SER A 43 -18.99 2.01 12.95
N LEU A 44 -19.04 0.74 13.34
CA LEU A 44 -20.23 -0.08 13.36
C LEU A 44 -20.79 -0.11 14.77
N SER A 45 -22.06 0.28 14.92
CA SER A 45 -22.86 0.08 16.11
C SER A 45 -24.20 -0.58 15.75
N SER A 46 -24.53 -1.69 16.40
CA SER A 46 -25.77 -2.44 16.17
C SER A 46 -26.34 -2.94 17.50
N ALA A 47 -27.64 -2.76 17.71
CA ALA A 47 -28.34 -3.26 18.89
C ALA A 47 -28.84 -4.71 18.65
N PRO A 48 -29.02 -5.51 19.73
CA PRO A 48 -29.37 -6.94 19.63
C PRO A 48 -30.61 -7.26 18.77
N ASN A 49 -31.55 -6.33 18.67
CA ASN A 49 -32.86 -6.53 18.03
C ASN A 49 -32.98 -5.94 16.61
N ASP A 50 -31.89 -5.41 16.04
CA ASP A 50 -31.94 -4.74 14.74
C ASP A 50 -31.94 -5.70 13.53
N LEU A 51 -31.79 -7.01 13.76
CA LEU A 51 -31.64 -8.02 12.72
C LEU A 51 -32.59 -9.19 12.92
N SER A 52 -33.11 -9.72 11.80
CA SER A 52 -33.64 -11.09 11.78
C SER A 52 -32.49 -12.05 12.11
N PRO A 53 -32.72 -13.10 12.92
CA PRO A 53 -31.64 -14.01 13.30
C PRO A 53 -30.97 -14.53 12.04
N PRO A 54 -29.69 -14.22 11.81
CA PRO A 54 -29.00 -14.79 10.67
C PRO A 54 -29.00 -16.29 10.87
N SER A 55 -29.24 -17.06 9.80
CA SER A 55 -28.72 -18.44 9.81
C SER A 55 -27.24 -18.30 10.19
N CYS A 56 -26.81 -18.96 11.27
CA CYS A 56 -25.54 -18.76 12.00
C CYS A 56 -24.24 -18.83 11.17
N TYR A 57 -24.36 -18.95 9.85
CA TYR A 57 -23.28 -19.07 8.89
C TYR A 57 -23.14 -17.87 7.93
N GLN A 58 -24.16 -17.01 7.76
CA GLN A 58 -24.09 -15.90 6.80
C GLN A 58 -23.73 -14.58 7.48
N ALA A 59 -22.62 -13.99 7.03
CA ALA A 59 -22.30 -12.63 7.39
C ALA A 59 -23.27 -11.66 6.74
N THR A 60 -23.62 -10.63 7.49
CA THR A 60 -24.52 -9.60 7.03
C THR A 60 -23.70 -8.47 6.38
N PRO A 61 -23.97 -8.08 5.13
CA PRO A 61 -23.17 -7.08 4.40
C PRO A 61 -23.14 -5.70 5.08
N LEU A 62 -21.95 -5.10 5.16
CA LEU A 62 -21.72 -3.75 5.68
C LEU A 62 -21.46 -2.77 4.55
N ILE A 63 -20.38 -2.99 3.80
CA ILE A 63 -19.97 -2.17 2.66
C ILE A 63 -19.57 -3.05 1.48
N ARG A 64 -19.74 -2.49 0.29
CA ARG A 64 -19.51 -3.16 -1.00
C ARG A 64 -18.81 -2.24 -1.98
N LYS A 65 -17.85 -2.77 -2.73
CA LYS A 65 -17.21 -2.09 -3.86
C LYS A 65 -16.93 -3.06 -5.00
N THR A 66 -17.17 -2.62 -6.22
CA THR A 66 -16.69 -3.31 -7.43
C THR A 66 -15.28 -2.83 -7.71
N ILE A 67 -14.36 -3.77 -7.89
CA ILE A 67 -12.96 -3.53 -8.25
C ILE A 67 -12.74 -4.03 -9.67
N GLU A 68 -11.93 -3.29 -10.43
CA GLU A 68 -11.66 -3.54 -11.85
C GLU A 68 -10.15 -3.65 -12.09
N ASN A 69 -9.77 -3.99 -13.32
CA ASN A 69 -8.37 -4.11 -13.78
C ASN A 69 -7.55 -5.17 -13.02
N LEU A 70 -8.18 -6.26 -12.57
CA LEU A 70 -7.45 -7.41 -12.03
C LEU A 70 -6.93 -8.31 -13.16
N VAL A 71 -5.85 -9.02 -12.89
CA VAL A 71 -5.28 -10.01 -13.80
C VAL A 71 -5.76 -11.39 -13.37
N ALA A 72 -6.57 -12.03 -14.21
CA ALA A 72 -7.06 -13.39 -13.93
C ALA A 72 -5.88 -14.35 -13.72
N GLY A 73 -5.94 -15.12 -12.63
CA GLY A 73 -4.88 -16.03 -12.20
C GLY A 73 -3.92 -15.44 -11.17
N ASN A 74 -3.80 -14.11 -11.04
CA ASN A 74 -3.00 -13.50 -9.99
C ASN A 74 -3.67 -13.66 -8.62
N ILE A 75 -2.84 -13.73 -7.58
CA ILE A 75 -3.29 -13.75 -6.18
C ILE A 75 -3.18 -12.34 -5.61
N TYR A 76 -4.25 -11.90 -4.98
CA TYR A 76 -4.39 -10.59 -4.35
C TYR A 76 -4.61 -10.76 -2.85
N ALA A 77 -4.15 -9.77 -2.10
CA ALA A 77 -4.47 -9.58 -0.69
C ALA A 77 -5.46 -8.40 -0.56
N ILE A 78 -6.46 -8.59 0.29
CA ILE A 78 -7.32 -7.55 0.83
C ILE A 78 -6.94 -7.40 2.29
N SER A 79 -6.43 -6.24 2.70
CA SER A 79 -6.18 -5.95 4.12
C SER A 79 -7.05 -4.80 4.61
N LEU A 80 -7.37 -4.82 5.90
CA LEU A 80 -7.97 -3.69 6.60
C LEU A 80 -7.41 -3.63 8.01
N LEU A 81 -7.42 -2.44 8.60
CA LEU A 81 -7.25 -2.26 10.04
C LEU A 81 -8.63 -2.32 10.69
N ALA A 82 -8.76 -3.09 11.76
CA ALA A 82 -9.97 -3.15 12.56
C ALA A 82 -9.65 -3.20 14.05
N LYS A 83 -10.58 -2.70 14.83
CA LYS A 83 -10.53 -2.66 16.28
C LYS A 83 -11.85 -3.14 16.84
N ARG A 84 -11.81 -4.03 17.83
CA ARG A 84 -12.97 -4.45 18.61
C ARG A 84 -12.80 -3.98 20.06
N PRO A 85 -13.37 -2.81 20.42
CA PRO A 85 -13.12 -2.16 21.70
C PRO A 85 -13.34 -3.06 22.93
N GLN A 86 -12.57 -2.83 23.99
CA GLN A 86 -12.65 -3.65 25.22
C GLN A 86 -13.96 -3.49 25.99
N ILE A 87 -14.58 -2.32 25.88
CA ILE A 87 -15.78 -1.95 26.62
C ILE A 87 -17.00 -2.17 25.71
N ASP A 88 -18.03 -2.85 26.25
CA ASP A 88 -19.38 -2.98 25.66
C ASP A 88 -19.52 -3.65 24.27
N GLY A 89 -18.49 -4.38 23.81
CA GLY A 89 -18.56 -5.14 22.56
C GLY A 89 -18.86 -6.63 22.74
N ALA A 90 -19.96 -7.11 22.17
CA ALA A 90 -20.26 -8.53 21.98
C ALA A 90 -19.28 -9.14 20.94
N PRO A 91 -19.03 -10.47 20.98
CA PRO A 91 -18.04 -11.12 20.10
C PRO A 91 -18.47 -11.07 18.63
N THR A 92 -18.00 -10.04 17.93
CA THR A 92 -18.30 -9.80 16.53
C THR A 92 -17.08 -10.12 15.67
N GLN A 93 -17.32 -10.72 14.50
CA GLN A 93 -16.28 -11.00 13.51
C GLN A 93 -16.58 -10.22 12.23
N LEU A 94 -15.53 -9.71 11.59
CA LEU A 94 -15.58 -9.25 10.21
C LEU A 94 -15.41 -10.42 9.25
N SER A 95 -15.88 -10.25 8.03
CA SER A 95 -15.77 -11.26 6.99
C SER A 95 -15.70 -10.62 5.62
N TRP A 96 -14.98 -11.28 4.71
CA TRP A 96 -14.94 -10.90 3.31
C TRP A 96 -15.69 -11.92 2.47
N SER A 97 -16.53 -11.40 1.58
CA SER A 97 -17.10 -12.14 0.47
C SER A 97 -16.65 -11.52 -0.85
N ILE A 98 -16.36 -12.36 -1.84
CA ILE A 98 -15.87 -11.98 -3.16
C ILE A 98 -16.84 -12.59 -4.16
N ASP A 99 -17.47 -11.76 -4.98
CA ASP A 99 -18.58 -12.16 -5.88
C ASP A 99 -19.69 -12.91 -5.12
N ASP A 100 -20.00 -12.41 -3.93
CA ASP A 100 -21.00 -12.95 -3.01
C ASP A 100 -20.71 -14.40 -2.52
N ILE A 101 -19.50 -14.92 -2.75
CA ILE A 101 -19.00 -16.17 -2.17
C ILE A 101 -18.31 -15.84 -0.86
N PHE A 102 -18.68 -16.54 0.22
CA PHE A 102 -18.09 -16.35 1.54
C PHE A 102 -16.69 -16.94 1.62
N HIS A 103 -15.67 -16.14 1.95
CA HIS A 103 -14.29 -16.62 1.99
C HIS A 103 -13.72 -16.76 3.41
N HIS A 104 -13.84 -15.74 4.25
CA HIS A 104 -13.09 -15.71 5.51
C HIS A 104 -13.80 -14.98 6.65
N ARG A 105 -13.45 -15.35 7.89
CA ARG A 105 -13.82 -14.65 9.14
C ARG A 105 -12.57 -14.17 9.85
N SER A 106 -12.66 -12.99 10.44
CA SER A 106 -11.61 -12.45 11.30
C SER A 106 -11.61 -13.13 12.67
N ASP A 107 -10.44 -13.24 13.30
CA ASP A 107 -10.28 -13.57 14.72
C ASP A 107 -9.82 -12.34 15.53
N LEU A 108 -10.59 -11.24 15.45
CA LEU A 108 -10.26 -9.99 16.13
C LEU A 108 -10.27 -10.17 17.64
N LYS A 109 -9.19 -9.75 18.30
CA LYS A 109 -9.08 -9.78 19.75
C LYS A 109 -9.91 -8.64 20.34
N LYS A 110 -10.24 -8.79 21.62
CA LYS A 110 -10.95 -7.73 22.36
C LYS A 110 -9.89 -6.73 22.85
N THR A 111 -9.64 -5.69 22.07
CA THR A 111 -8.55 -4.74 22.31
C THR A 111 -8.90 -3.35 21.75
N ASP A 112 -8.32 -2.32 22.37
CA ASP A 112 -8.39 -0.95 21.88
C ASP A 112 -7.22 -0.64 20.91
N GLU A 113 -6.49 -1.67 20.48
CA GLU A 113 -5.45 -1.57 19.45
C GLU A 113 -6.00 -1.93 18.07
N TRP A 114 -5.50 -1.24 17.04
CA TRP A 114 -5.79 -1.59 15.66
C TRP A 114 -5.08 -2.89 15.27
N GLU A 115 -5.85 -3.90 14.89
CA GLU A 115 -5.37 -5.17 14.38
C GLU A 115 -5.58 -5.26 12.88
N ARG A 116 -4.69 -5.98 12.20
CA ARG A 116 -4.78 -6.17 10.75
C ARG A 116 -5.54 -7.46 10.45
N PHE A 117 -6.56 -7.34 9.61
CA PHE A 117 -7.27 -8.48 9.02
C PHE A 117 -6.93 -8.57 7.53
N ILE A 118 -6.31 -9.67 7.11
CA ILE A 118 -5.89 -9.92 5.73
C ILE A 118 -6.61 -11.16 5.19
N VAL A 119 -7.05 -11.07 3.94
CA VAL A 119 -7.62 -12.16 3.17
C VAL A 119 -6.94 -12.24 1.82
N ASP A 120 -6.56 -13.44 1.42
CA ASP A 120 -6.01 -13.70 0.09
C ASP A 120 -7.08 -14.31 -0.83
N PHE A 121 -7.07 -13.92 -2.10
CA PHE A 121 -7.90 -14.55 -3.13
C PHE A 121 -7.20 -14.57 -4.48
N ARG A 122 -7.62 -15.51 -5.33
CA ARG A 122 -7.17 -15.55 -6.73
C ARG A 122 -8.22 -14.91 -7.60
N ALA A 123 -7.85 -13.88 -8.37
CA ALA A 123 -8.75 -13.28 -9.33
C ALA A 123 -9.10 -14.30 -10.43
N THR A 124 -10.38 -14.43 -10.75
CA THR A 124 -10.88 -15.30 -11.82
C THR A 124 -11.31 -14.50 -13.05
N ALA A 125 -11.52 -13.19 -12.88
CA ALA A 125 -11.86 -12.23 -13.92
C ALA A 125 -11.11 -10.91 -13.68
N SER A 126 -11.29 -9.94 -14.60
CA SER A 126 -10.74 -8.59 -14.44
C SER A 126 -11.55 -7.69 -13.51
N GLU A 127 -12.76 -8.13 -13.14
CA GLU A 127 -13.69 -7.41 -12.29
C GLU A 127 -14.20 -8.36 -11.21
N HIS A 128 -14.29 -7.86 -9.98
CA HIS A 128 -14.81 -8.59 -8.83
C HIS A 128 -15.60 -7.65 -7.90
N THR A 129 -16.58 -8.18 -7.18
CA THR A 129 -17.27 -7.44 -6.12
C THR A 129 -16.74 -7.84 -4.75
N LEU A 130 -16.15 -6.88 -4.04
CA LEU A 130 -15.73 -7.06 -2.65
C LEU A 130 -16.86 -6.63 -1.70
N THR A 131 -17.22 -7.51 -0.78
CA THR A 131 -18.20 -7.22 0.28
C THR A 131 -17.59 -7.50 1.65
N LEU A 132 -17.46 -6.45 2.46
CA LEU A 132 -17.16 -6.59 3.89
C LEU A 132 -18.47 -6.79 4.63
N GLY A 133 -18.56 -7.85 5.43
CA GLY A 133 -19.71 -8.16 6.27
C GLY A 133 -19.33 -8.38 7.73
N SER A 134 -20.31 -8.34 8.63
CA SER A 134 -20.14 -8.77 10.02
C SER A 134 -20.95 -10.01 10.34
N VAL A 135 -20.35 -10.88 11.16
CA VAL A 135 -21.02 -11.97 11.86
C VAL A 135 -21.18 -11.52 13.30
N GLU A 136 -22.44 -11.33 13.70
CA GLU A 136 -22.82 -10.75 14.97
C GLU A 136 -23.46 -11.82 15.87
N PRO A 137 -23.27 -11.76 17.19
CA PRO A 137 -23.97 -12.64 18.12
C PRO A 137 -25.45 -12.28 18.22
N GLU A 138 -26.27 -13.22 18.72
CA GLU A 138 -27.71 -13.01 18.92
C GLU A 138 -28.01 -11.96 20.00
N GLU A 139 -27.12 -11.83 20.99
CA GLU A 139 -27.27 -10.90 22.11
C GLU A 139 -26.02 -10.03 22.29
N GLY A 140 -26.25 -8.81 22.81
CA GLY A 140 -25.23 -7.83 23.11
C GLY A 140 -25.07 -6.74 22.05
N VAL A 141 -24.49 -5.62 22.46
CA VAL A 141 -24.21 -4.50 21.54
C VAL A 141 -22.96 -4.83 20.74
N VAL A 142 -23.05 -4.67 19.43
CA VAL A 142 -21.93 -4.89 18.52
C VAL A 142 -21.21 -3.57 18.33
N ARG A 143 -19.89 -3.58 18.52
CA ARG A 143 -19.01 -2.45 18.22
C ARG A 143 -17.74 -2.92 17.53
N ILE A 144 -17.53 -2.46 16.31
CA ILE A 144 -16.29 -2.64 15.54
C ILE A 144 -15.96 -1.32 14.87
N GLU A 145 -14.69 -0.97 14.87
CA GLU A 145 -14.17 0.16 14.11
C GLU A 145 -13.22 -0.39 13.04
N PHE A 146 -13.25 0.14 11.80
CA PHE A 146 -12.38 -0.31 10.72
C PHE A 146 -11.94 0.85 9.81
N ASP A 147 -10.76 0.72 9.20
CA ASP A 147 -10.11 1.74 8.36
C ASP A 147 -9.00 1.11 7.46
N ASP A 148 -8.35 1.94 6.64
CA ASP A 148 -7.18 1.63 5.81
C ASP A 148 -7.36 0.35 4.98
N ILE A 149 -8.47 0.26 4.23
CA ILE A 149 -8.74 -0.90 3.36
C ILE A 149 -7.79 -0.85 2.18
N ARG A 150 -7.04 -1.92 1.96
CA ARG A 150 -6.06 -2.05 0.87
C ARG A 150 -6.34 -3.29 0.04
N LEU A 151 -6.17 -3.16 -1.27
CA LEU A 151 -6.18 -4.23 -2.25
C LEU A 151 -4.86 -4.17 -3.02
N TYR A 152 -4.14 -5.29 -3.10
CA TYR A 152 -2.87 -5.33 -3.81
C TYR A 152 -2.51 -6.77 -4.20
N PRO A 153 -1.79 -6.98 -5.32
CA PRO A 153 -1.34 -8.31 -5.72
C PRO A 153 -0.22 -8.77 -4.78
N HIS A 154 -0.05 -10.09 -4.68
CA HIS A 154 1.04 -10.69 -3.91
C HIS A 154 2.41 -10.36 -4.47
N VAL A 155 2.53 -10.17 -5.77
CA VAL A 155 3.75 -9.70 -6.45
C VAL A 155 3.37 -8.49 -7.28
N VAL A 156 4.08 -7.39 -7.07
CA VAL A 156 4.05 -6.24 -7.97
C VAL A 156 5.39 -6.15 -8.67
N GLU A 157 5.37 -6.03 -9.99
CA GLU A 157 6.52 -5.68 -10.82
C GLU A 157 6.22 -4.38 -11.56
N ILE A 158 7.07 -3.38 -11.35
CA ILE A 158 6.90 -2.03 -11.89
C ILE A 158 8.09 -1.74 -12.80
N ASP A 159 7.81 -1.46 -14.07
CA ASP A 159 8.76 -1.03 -15.10
C ASP A 159 8.50 0.43 -15.55
N PHE A 160 7.49 1.09 -14.98
CA PHE A 160 7.01 2.45 -15.29
C PHE A 160 6.58 2.69 -16.74
N GLU A 161 6.65 1.70 -17.63
CA GLU A 161 6.38 1.86 -19.07
C GLU A 161 4.93 2.28 -19.35
N ASN A 162 4.02 1.81 -18.51
CA ASN A 162 2.59 2.09 -18.59
C ASN A 162 2.17 3.35 -17.82
N GLU A 163 3.10 4.03 -17.14
CA GLU A 163 2.80 5.28 -16.43
C GLU A 163 2.95 6.49 -17.37
N GLU A 164 2.09 7.50 -17.18
CA GLU A 164 2.17 8.75 -17.93
C GLU A 164 3.42 9.55 -17.48
N PRO A 165 4.29 9.99 -18.41
CA PRO A 165 5.40 10.85 -18.05
C PRO A 165 4.90 12.18 -17.48
N LYS A 166 5.12 12.39 -16.19
CA LYS A 166 4.68 13.58 -15.47
C LYS A 166 5.65 13.90 -14.35
N LEU A 167 6.08 15.16 -14.31
CA LEU A 167 6.87 15.71 -13.22
C LEU A 167 5.96 16.47 -12.24
N ILE A 168 6.37 16.47 -10.97
CA ILE A 168 5.74 17.14 -9.85
C ILE A 168 6.76 18.05 -9.16
N GLN A 169 6.26 19.20 -8.71
CA GLN A 169 7.01 20.22 -7.98
C GLN A 169 7.03 19.92 -6.46
N PRO A 170 7.86 20.62 -5.67
CA PRO A 170 7.84 20.48 -4.22
C PRO A 170 6.46 20.76 -3.63
N GLY A 171 5.99 19.87 -2.75
CA GLY A 171 4.67 19.90 -2.14
C GLY A 171 3.58 19.18 -2.95
N GLU A 172 3.84 18.83 -4.21
CA GLU A 172 2.90 18.10 -5.05
C GLU A 172 3.02 16.58 -4.90
N SER A 173 2.03 15.87 -5.43
CA SER A 173 1.96 14.42 -5.41
C SER A 173 1.49 13.86 -6.74
N LEU A 174 2.01 12.69 -7.13
CA LEU A 174 1.67 11.96 -8.33
C LEU A 174 1.12 10.59 -7.93
N LYS A 175 -0.17 10.35 -8.18
CA LYS A 175 -0.77 9.04 -8.01
C LYS A 175 -0.34 8.14 -9.17
N LEU A 176 0.36 7.06 -8.86
CA LEU A 176 0.73 5.99 -9.79
C LEU A 176 -0.11 4.75 -9.44
N ARG A 177 0.01 3.69 -10.23
CA ARG A 177 -0.84 2.51 -10.08
C ARG A 177 -0.72 1.81 -8.72
N HIS A 178 0.50 1.69 -8.21
CA HIS A 178 0.78 0.91 -6.99
C HIS A 178 1.14 1.75 -5.77
N PHE A 179 1.35 3.05 -5.95
CA PHE A 179 1.74 3.97 -4.89
C PHE A 179 1.49 5.43 -5.29
N THR A 180 1.47 6.32 -4.32
CA THR A 180 1.52 7.77 -4.53
C THR A 180 2.93 8.27 -4.27
N LEU A 181 3.51 8.99 -5.24
CA LEU A 181 4.79 9.67 -5.10
C LEU A 181 4.56 11.08 -4.57
N HIS A 182 5.14 11.42 -3.44
CA HIS A 182 5.13 12.78 -2.88
C HIS A 182 6.51 13.41 -2.97
N ASN A 183 6.57 14.64 -3.48
CA ASN A 183 7.76 15.48 -3.41
C ASN A 183 7.69 16.33 -2.13
N GLN A 184 8.32 15.87 -1.04
CA GLN A 184 8.24 16.51 0.27
C GLN A 184 9.47 17.38 0.61
N GLY A 185 10.34 17.69 -0.34
CA GLY A 185 11.50 18.54 -0.08
C GLY A 185 12.29 18.98 -1.31
N GLY A 186 12.94 20.14 -1.20
CA GLY A 186 13.75 20.77 -2.24
C GLY A 186 13.54 22.29 -2.27
N LYS A 187 14.46 23.05 -2.90
CA LYS A 187 14.20 24.46 -3.27
C LYS A 187 13.51 24.53 -4.64
N ASN A 188 13.02 25.71 -5.01
CA ASN A 188 12.42 26.00 -6.33
C ASN A 188 13.26 25.38 -7.47
N GLY A 189 12.63 24.54 -8.30
CA GLY A 189 13.26 23.84 -9.43
C GLY A 189 13.60 22.37 -9.21
N SER A 190 13.32 21.82 -8.02
CA SER A 190 13.47 20.39 -7.70
C SER A 190 12.30 19.58 -8.27
N GLU A 191 12.47 19.01 -9.46
CA GLU A 191 11.45 18.19 -10.13
C GLU A 191 11.62 16.70 -9.81
N MET A 192 10.50 16.02 -9.58
CA MET A 192 10.42 14.57 -9.36
C MET A 192 9.31 13.96 -10.23
N GLY A 193 9.34 12.66 -10.51
CA GLY A 193 8.23 11.99 -11.19
C GLY A 193 8.67 11.04 -12.30
N VAL A 194 7.72 10.61 -13.12
CA VAL A 194 7.97 9.67 -14.23
C VAL A 194 8.52 10.45 -15.41
N LYS A 195 9.66 10.03 -15.95
CA LYS A 195 10.23 10.61 -17.17
C LYS A 195 10.74 9.50 -18.08
N ASN A 196 10.76 9.80 -19.38
CA ASN A 196 11.56 9.01 -20.30
C ASN A 196 13.05 9.19 -19.95
N THR A 197 13.77 8.08 -19.84
CA THR A 197 15.21 8.04 -19.63
C THR A 197 15.89 7.93 -20.99
N ASP A 198 16.72 8.92 -21.33
CA ASP A 198 17.49 8.91 -22.59
C ASP A 198 18.74 8.01 -22.50
N LYS A 199 18.91 7.30 -21.37
CA LYS A 199 20.10 6.51 -21.04
C LYS A 199 19.73 5.04 -20.90
N THR A 200 20.29 4.20 -21.75
CA THR A 200 20.28 2.76 -21.57
C THR A 200 21.46 2.37 -20.70
N VAL A 201 21.19 1.92 -19.47
CA VAL A 201 22.20 1.33 -18.59
C VAL A 201 22.02 -0.19 -18.62
N PRO A 202 23.07 -1.00 -18.82
CA PRO A 202 22.95 -2.46 -18.78
C PRO A 202 22.30 -2.93 -17.47
N GLY A 203 21.17 -3.65 -17.57
CA GLY A 203 20.38 -4.10 -16.42
C GLY A 203 19.26 -3.14 -15.97
N MET A 204 19.03 -2.04 -16.70
CA MET A 204 17.94 -1.08 -16.45
C MET A 204 16.96 -1.01 -17.62
N SER A 205 15.73 -0.51 -17.38
CA SER A 205 14.70 -0.38 -18.42
C SER A 205 15.12 0.63 -19.48
N GLU A 206 14.80 0.34 -20.74
CA GLU A 206 15.26 1.14 -21.88
C GLU A 206 14.54 2.49 -22.05
N LYS A 207 13.48 2.82 -21.29
CA LYS A 207 12.60 3.95 -21.66
C LYS A 207 12.03 4.78 -20.52
N LYS A 208 11.47 4.25 -19.42
CA LYS A 208 10.89 5.08 -18.34
C LYS A 208 11.39 4.70 -16.94
N GLY A 209 11.46 5.72 -16.08
CA GLY A 209 11.84 5.60 -14.68
C GLY A 209 11.33 6.75 -13.82
N ILE A 210 11.40 6.59 -12.50
CA ILE A 210 11.13 7.64 -11.52
C ILE A 210 12.39 8.43 -11.27
N ILE A 211 12.36 9.72 -11.59
CA ILE A 211 13.40 10.65 -11.19
C ILE A 211 13.11 11.12 -9.76
N LEU A 212 14.05 10.84 -8.86
CA LEU A 212 13.98 11.23 -7.45
C LEU A 212 14.63 12.60 -7.19
N ALA A 213 15.57 12.98 -8.05
CA ALA A 213 16.16 14.31 -8.04
C ALA A 213 16.69 14.67 -9.42
N LYS A 214 16.32 15.86 -9.89
CA LYS A 214 16.78 16.44 -11.15
C LYS A 214 17.28 17.86 -10.89
N SER A 215 18.48 18.14 -11.40
CA SER A 215 19.21 19.43 -11.40
C SER A 215 20.40 19.46 -10.46
N GLN A 216 21.48 20.05 -10.98
CA GLN A 216 22.82 20.29 -10.41
C GLN A 216 22.86 21.14 -9.14
N SER A 217 21.86 21.02 -8.27
CA SER A 217 21.83 21.69 -6.97
C SER A 217 22.33 20.74 -5.89
N SER A 218 22.99 21.30 -4.88
CA SER A 218 23.34 20.60 -3.65
C SER A 218 22.12 20.35 -2.74
N ASP A 219 20.90 20.54 -3.24
CA ASP A 219 19.70 20.49 -2.43
C ASP A 219 19.25 19.03 -2.28
N ARG A 220 19.06 18.62 -1.02
CA ARG A 220 18.55 17.30 -0.71
C ARG A 220 17.05 17.25 -0.99
N GLN A 221 16.65 16.37 -1.89
CA GLN A 221 15.26 16.10 -2.20
C GLN A 221 14.76 14.94 -1.35
N ARG A 222 13.51 15.06 -0.88
CA ARG A 222 12.85 14.01 -0.08
C ARG A 222 11.66 13.46 -0.84
N ALA A 223 11.84 12.26 -1.38
CA ALA A 223 10.78 11.47 -1.99
C ALA A 223 10.07 10.65 -0.92
N VAL A 224 8.74 10.62 -0.95
CA VAL A 224 7.97 9.63 -0.19
C VAL A 224 7.11 8.83 -1.16
N PHE A 225 7.28 7.51 -1.14
CA PHE A 225 6.46 6.57 -1.87
C PHE A 225 5.48 6.01 -0.86
N GLU A 226 4.24 6.45 -0.93
CA GLU A 226 3.13 5.92 -0.13
C GLU A 226 2.50 4.75 -0.87
N LEU A 227 2.76 3.53 -0.40
CA LEU A 227 2.36 2.31 -1.09
C LEU A 227 0.86 2.05 -0.90
N ASN A 228 0.18 1.65 -1.98
CA ASN A 228 -1.23 1.23 -1.92
C ASN A 228 -1.37 -0.12 -1.19
N GLY A 229 -0.36 -0.99 -1.30
CA GLY A 229 -0.29 -2.27 -0.59
C GLY A 229 0.56 -2.24 0.67
N GLU A 230 0.76 -3.41 1.26
CA GLU A 230 1.65 -3.62 2.42
C GLU A 230 2.60 -4.78 2.10
N TYR A 231 3.90 -4.52 2.09
CA TYR A 231 4.86 -5.47 1.52
C TYR A 231 5.89 -5.93 2.53
N GLY A 232 6.17 -7.23 2.51
CA GLY A 232 7.21 -7.84 3.34
C GLY A 232 8.58 -7.86 2.65
N TYR A 233 8.63 -7.59 1.34
CA TYR A 233 9.86 -7.51 0.58
C TYR A 233 9.77 -6.46 -0.52
N ILE A 234 10.85 -5.70 -0.70
CA ILE A 234 11.00 -4.66 -1.71
C ILE A 234 12.39 -4.79 -2.35
N GLN A 235 12.43 -4.72 -3.68
CA GLN A 235 13.65 -4.68 -4.46
C GLN A 235 13.54 -3.62 -5.55
N PHE A 236 14.60 -2.87 -5.83
CA PHE A 236 14.65 -1.95 -6.96
C PHE A 236 16.10 -1.67 -7.40
N ALA A 237 16.29 -1.28 -8.66
CA ALA A 237 17.54 -0.66 -9.10
C ALA A 237 17.48 0.82 -8.83
N TRP A 238 18.55 1.31 -8.24
CA TRP A 238 18.72 2.71 -7.94
C TRP A 238 20.01 3.20 -8.55
N THR A 239 19.90 4.16 -9.47
CA THR A 239 21.06 4.83 -10.05
C THR A 239 21.23 6.19 -9.41
N GLN A 240 22.47 6.49 -9.03
CA GLN A 240 22.85 7.76 -8.46
C GLN A 240 24.12 8.26 -9.13
N VAL A 241 24.19 9.58 -9.37
CA VAL A 241 25.42 10.23 -9.86
C VAL A 241 26.19 10.90 -8.72
N HIS A 242 25.52 11.29 -7.63
CA HIS A 242 26.11 12.04 -6.51
C HIS A 242 26.07 11.26 -5.19
N TYR A 243 26.86 11.74 -4.23
CA TYR A 243 27.09 11.10 -2.93
C TYR A 243 25.98 11.40 -1.89
N ASP A 244 25.94 10.59 -0.83
CA ASP A 244 25.15 10.78 0.39
C ASP A 244 23.62 10.67 0.24
N CYS A 245 23.19 9.64 -0.49
CA CYS A 245 21.78 9.29 -0.56
C CYS A 245 21.40 8.23 0.49
N THR A 246 20.16 8.32 0.97
CA THR A 246 19.60 7.31 1.88
C THR A 246 18.25 6.84 1.38
N VAL A 247 17.96 5.57 1.63
CA VAL A 247 16.60 5.03 1.49
C VAL A 247 16.19 4.41 2.82
N SER A 248 14.97 4.67 3.24
CA SER A 248 14.40 4.13 4.47
C SER A 248 13.02 3.56 4.24
N PHE A 249 12.71 2.49 4.96
CA PHE A 249 11.48 1.72 4.86
C PHE A 249 10.67 1.90 6.14
N HIS A 250 9.38 2.20 6.02
CA HIS A 250 8.51 2.53 7.16
C HIS A 250 7.19 1.77 7.08
N ASP A 251 6.66 1.38 8.24
CA ASP A 251 5.27 0.94 8.43
C ASP A 251 4.34 2.12 8.72
N ASP A 252 4.84 3.10 9.48
CA ASP A 252 4.23 4.40 9.75
C ASP A 252 5.26 5.51 9.50
N LEU A 253 4.88 6.50 8.68
CA LEU A 253 5.76 7.61 8.30
C LEU A 253 6.13 8.51 9.49
N ALA A 254 5.30 8.57 10.54
CA ALA A 254 5.57 9.33 11.75
C ALA A 254 6.48 8.60 12.75
N ALA A 255 6.66 7.28 12.57
CA ALA A 255 7.47 6.44 13.44
C ALA A 255 8.94 6.41 12.96
N ASN A 256 9.78 5.70 13.74
CA ASN A 256 11.14 5.41 13.31
C ASN A 256 11.14 4.43 12.13
N PRO A 257 12.05 4.56 11.16
CA PRO A 257 12.16 3.62 10.06
C PRO A 257 12.39 2.20 10.57
N LEU A 258 11.77 1.23 9.89
CA LEU A 258 12.05 -0.19 10.07
C LEU A 258 13.50 -0.50 9.72
N HIS A 259 14.03 0.16 8.69
CA HIS A 259 15.41 0.06 8.27
C HIS A 259 15.80 1.28 7.43
N THR A 260 17.06 1.70 7.53
CA THR A 260 17.66 2.73 6.69
C THR A 260 18.92 2.18 6.07
N ILE A 261 19.05 2.36 4.77
CA ILE A 261 20.22 2.04 3.99
C ILE A 261 20.87 3.37 3.60
N ASP A 262 22.11 3.55 4.08
CA ASP A 262 22.95 4.68 3.70
C ASP A 262 23.87 4.27 2.55
N VAL A 263 23.76 4.96 1.42
CA VAL A 263 24.65 4.78 0.28
C VAL A 263 25.70 5.88 0.34
N LYS A 264 26.87 5.57 0.93
CA LYS A 264 28.02 6.46 1.00
C LYS A 264 29.06 6.02 -0.03
N GLY A 265 29.28 6.83 -1.06
CA GLY A 265 30.31 6.58 -2.07
C GLY A 265 31.68 7.10 -1.62
N ALA A 266 32.74 6.34 -1.90
CA ALA A 266 34.12 6.75 -1.70
C ALA A 266 34.46 7.99 -2.56
N ALA A 267 35.39 8.81 -2.07
CA ALA A 267 35.83 10.04 -2.72
C ALA A 267 36.41 9.77 -4.13
N GLU A 268 35.59 9.86 -5.18
CA GLU A 268 35.86 10.46 -6.50
C GLU A 268 34.82 10.04 -7.58
N PRO A 269 34.36 10.97 -8.46
CA PRO A 269 33.20 10.76 -9.31
C PRO A 269 33.63 10.08 -10.62
N VAL A 270 33.68 8.76 -10.65
CA VAL A 270 34.17 8.06 -11.85
C VAL A 270 33.07 7.37 -12.67
N SER A 271 31.87 7.13 -12.14
CA SER A 271 30.71 6.61 -12.91
C SER A 271 29.41 6.75 -12.12
N PRO A 272 28.22 6.87 -12.77
CA PRO A 272 26.95 6.56 -12.11
C PRO A 272 27.06 5.20 -11.43
N LEU A 273 26.67 5.15 -10.16
CA LEU A 273 26.66 3.94 -9.35
C LEU A 273 25.25 3.36 -9.42
N ASN A 274 25.14 2.15 -9.95
CA ASN A 274 23.89 1.40 -10.02
C ASN A 274 23.87 0.42 -8.86
N TYR A 275 22.84 0.51 -8.02
CA TYR A 275 22.68 -0.31 -6.85
C TYR A 275 21.45 -1.19 -6.97
N TRP A 276 21.58 -2.47 -6.64
CA TRP A 276 20.42 -3.26 -6.26
C TRP A 276 20.14 -3.05 -4.78
N VAL A 277 19.01 -2.43 -4.47
CA VAL A 277 18.51 -2.36 -3.11
C VAL A 277 17.53 -3.51 -2.90
N ARG A 278 17.71 -4.27 -1.82
CA ARG A 278 16.81 -5.34 -1.40
C ARG A 278 16.53 -5.23 0.09
N TYR A 279 15.26 -5.19 0.46
CA TYR A 279 14.84 -5.17 1.85
C TYR A 279 13.70 -6.16 2.07
N ARG A 280 13.86 -7.01 3.08
CA ARG A 280 12.88 -7.92 3.65
C ARG A 280 12.58 -7.44 5.07
N SER A 281 11.32 -7.13 5.31
CA SER A 281 10.87 -6.70 6.63
C SER A 281 10.76 -7.88 7.60
N ASN A 282 10.75 -7.57 8.90
CA ASN A 282 10.52 -8.56 9.94
C ASN A 282 9.02 -8.93 10.00
N GLU A 283 8.72 -10.11 10.53
CA GLU A 283 7.35 -10.58 10.69
C GLU A 283 6.48 -9.55 11.46
N GLY A 284 5.28 -9.29 10.94
CA GLY A 284 4.34 -8.32 11.51
C GLY A 284 4.61 -6.85 11.22
N LYS A 285 5.79 -6.48 10.69
CA LYS A 285 6.14 -5.09 10.31
C LYS A 285 6.23 -4.96 8.80
N LEU A 286 5.12 -4.59 8.16
CA LEU A 286 5.05 -4.48 6.70
C LEU A 286 5.39 -3.07 6.23
N VAL A 287 6.10 -2.97 5.12
CA VAL A 287 6.44 -1.67 4.52
C VAL A 287 5.21 -1.08 3.86
N LYS A 288 4.89 0.15 4.27
CA LYS A 288 3.84 1.01 3.67
C LYS A 288 4.41 2.27 3.04
N TYR A 289 5.60 2.69 3.46
CA TYR A 289 6.27 3.85 2.88
C TYR A 289 7.74 3.55 2.58
N ILE A 290 8.21 4.07 1.44
CA ILE A 290 9.63 4.14 1.10
C ILE A 290 10.01 5.61 1.03
N VAL A 291 11.03 6.02 1.79
CA VAL A 291 11.48 7.41 1.84
C VAL A 291 12.89 7.48 1.31
N PHE A 292 13.07 8.21 0.21
CA PHE A 292 14.39 8.51 -0.35
C PHE A 292 14.80 9.92 0.02
N ASN A 293 16.04 10.05 0.47
CA ASN A 293 16.72 11.34 0.52
C ASN A 293 17.85 11.28 -0.50
N ALA A 294 17.67 11.96 -1.63
CA ALA A 294 18.62 11.95 -2.73
C ALA A 294 19.13 13.36 -3.02
N ILE A 295 20.33 13.44 -3.56
CA ILE A 295 20.91 14.68 -4.08
C ILE A 295 21.25 14.42 -5.53
N ASP A 296 20.74 15.25 -6.44
CA ASP A 296 21.02 15.33 -7.88
C ASP A 296 21.10 14.00 -8.68
N ASN A 297 20.47 13.96 -9.85
CA ASN A 297 20.53 12.87 -10.81
C ASN A 297 20.39 11.46 -10.18
N SER A 298 19.26 11.25 -9.50
CA SER A 298 18.91 9.99 -8.86
C SER A 298 17.64 9.42 -9.49
N LEU A 299 17.63 8.14 -9.86
CA LEU A 299 16.51 7.50 -10.55
C LEU A 299 16.25 6.04 -10.14
N ILE A 300 15.02 5.60 -10.30
CA ILE A 300 14.57 4.22 -10.11
C ILE A 300 13.91 3.75 -11.41
N ASP A 301 14.38 2.62 -11.94
CA ASP A 301 13.93 2.12 -13.25
C ASP A 301 13.03 0.88 -13.16
N PHE A 302 13.23 0.03 -12.15
CA PHE A 302 12.29 -1.04 -11.85
C PHE A 302 12.12 -1.20 -10.35
N MET A 303 10.96 -1.73 -9.96
CA MET A 303 10.66 -2.10 -8.58
C MET A 303 9.89 -3.42 -8.54
N THR A 304 10.28 -4.31 -7.64
CA THR A 304 9.53 -5.51 -7.28
C THR A 304 9.12 -5.41 -5.83
N MET A 305 7.84 -5.65 -5.54
CA MET A 305 7.33 -5.74 -4.17
C MET A 305 6.61 -7.06 -3.98
N LYS A 306 6.76 -7.68 -2.81
CA LYS A 306 6.12 -8.96 -2.48
C LYS A 306 5.39 -8.91 -1.15
N SER A 307 4.18 -9.47 -1.14
CA SER A 307 3.40 -9.73 0.06
C SER A 307 4.15 -10.67 1.01
N PRO A 308 4.00 -10.51 2.34
CA PRO A 308 4.58 -11.43 3.32
C PRO A 308 4.22 -12.91 3.09
N SER A 309 3.03 -13.21 2.56
CA SER A 309 2.49 -14.58 2.43
C SER A 309 3.22 -15.44 1.40
N ILE A 310 3.99 -14.84 0.49
CA ILE A 310 4.71 -15.53 -0.58
C ILE A 310 6.23 -15.46 -0.45
N LEU A 311 6.73 -14.90 0.65
CA LEU A 311 8.18 -14.74 0.83
C LEU A 311 8.85 -16.10 0.98
N THR A 312 9.93 -16.29 0.24
CA THR A 312 10.73 -17.51 0.23
C THR A 312 12.04 -17.31 0.97
N SER A 313 12.86 -18.36 1.04
CA SER A 313 14.23 -18.28 1.55
C SER A 313 15.17 -17.49 0.64
N HIS A 314 14.79 -17.21 -0.61
CA HIS A 314 15.58 -16.41 -1.56
C HIS A 314 15.38 -14.90 -1.38
N ASP A 315 14.30 -14.50 -0.72
CA ASP A 315 13.98 -13.09 -0.43
C ASP A 315 14.72 -12.63 0.83
N LYS A 316 16.05 -12.52 0.75
CA LYS A 316 16.91 -12.09 1.87
C LYS A 316 17.27 -10.62 1.75
N ASN A 317 17.56 -10.00 2.90
CA ASN A 317 18.26 -8.72 2.94
C ASN A 317 19.62 -8.87 2.27
N SER A 318 19.97 -7.92 1.41
CA SER A 318 21.35 -7.73 0.98
C SER A 318 21.72 -6.27 1.18
N LEU A 319 23.01 -6.01 1.45
CA LEU A 319 23.51 -4.65 1.30
C LEU A 319 23.34 -4.22 -0.16
N PRO A 320 23.30 -2.91 -0.45
CA PRO A 320 23.39 -2.41 -1.81
C PRO A 320 24.63 -2.99 -2.49
N GLU A 321 24.44 -3.80 -3.51
CA GLU A 321 25.52 -4.32 -4.35
C GLU A 321 25.70 -3.36 -5.52
N ILE A 322 26.93 -2.86 -5.70
CA ILE A 322 27.31 -2.09 -6.89
C ILE A 322 27.35 -3.05 -8.08
N VAL A 323 26.67 -2.69 -9.16
CA VAL A 323 26.60 -3.47 -10.41
C VAL A 323 27.56 -2.95 -11.46
#